data_AF-A0A7W0FXP4-F1
#
_entry.id   AF-A0A7W0FXP4-F1
#
_cell.length_a   1.000
_cell.length_b   1.000
_cell.length_c   1.000
_cell.angle_alpha   90.00
_cell.angle_beta   90.00
_cell.angle_gamma   90.00
#
_symmetry.space_group_name_H-M   'P 1'
#
loop_
_entity.id
_entity.type
_entity.pdbx_description
1 polymer ?
#
loop_
_entity_poly.entity_id
_entity_poly.type
_entity_poly.pdbx_seq_one_letter_code
_entity_poly.pdbx_strand_id
1 'polypeptide(L)'
;MQSSSISANKNRWEFFKSKLKPNQKTSSISSVQRPVTQYPVISSLIIGEDLISRLNSDQFSEIFSSLNLSMLGKGCQVSKKWNQVLNQDSVWKHMVYKHKAIGPEWLQKLGKDVVTDEDCQEAFCSLSLEIIEKLKRLCEAIPGKYIVETHTLVWMPKTICGQPINEKNLGIFLQSRFPNTDNGYRYILPLLLDPSRQPIDNSYWMLMLGVLPESKNTTSAQRQDILENLTKKAQMAYRLPKPIEVAVAAFAKYCTSGVRLFKGKWPSSYTFCAEWGKDYQVTTGSFFKTGFALVNSDGNDANRYIGIAPVYIFDKPQLLHKDDHKV
;
A
#
# COMPACT_ATOMS: atom_id res chain seq x y z
N MET A 1 -1.16 40.46 -26.89
CA MET A 1 -1.43 41.27 -25.68
C MET A 1 -2.79 40.82 -25.15
N GLN A 2 -3.03 40.35 -23.94
CA GLN A 2 -2.22 40.18 -22.73
C GLN A 2 -2.66 38.89 -22.02
N SER A 3 -1.68 38.23 -21.41
CA SER A 3 -1.74 37.30 -20.28
C SER A 3 -2.97 37.36 -19.36
N SER A 4 -3.46 36.19 -18.95
CA SER A 4 -3.72 35.92 -17.52
C SER A 4 -3.49 34.45 -17.19
N SER A 5 -2.28 34.16 -16.75
CA SER A 5 -1.90 32.97 -15.99
C SER A 5 -1.94 33.28 -14.49
N ILE A 6 -2.03 32.22 -13.68
CA ILE A 6 -1.80 32.15 -12.22
C ILE A 6 -3.04 32.31 -11.33
N SER A 7 -3.70 31.19 -11.01
CA SER A 7 -4.36 30.93 -9.71
C SER A 7 -4.76 29.45 -9.56
N ALA A 8 -3.79 28.53 -9.46
CA ALA A 8 -4.07 27.10 -9.27
C ALA A 8 -3.51 26.49 -7.97
N ASN A 9 -2.83 27.27 -7.10
CA ASN A 9 -2.14 26.72 -5.92
C ASN A 9 -2.83 26.96 -4.57
N LYS A 10 -4.04 27.53 -4.55
CA LYS A 10 -4.72 27.92 -3.29
C LYS A 10 -5.52 26.79 -2.62
N ASN A 11 -5.74 25.65 -3.28
CA ASN A 11 -6.64 24.59 -2.79
C ASN A 11 -5.95 23.36 -2.19
N ARG A 12 -4.63 23.36 -2.00
CA ARG A 12 -3.88 22.17 -1.53
C ARG A 12 -4.00 21.90 -0.01
N TRP A 13 -4.48 22.85 0.80
CA TRP A 13 -4.21 22.82 2.27
C TRP A 13 -5.37 23.07 3.25
N GLU A 14 -6.57 23.49 2.83
CA GLU A 14 -7.72 23.60 3.77
C GLU A 14 -8.15 22.24 4.37
N PHE A 15 -7.65 21.14 3.80
CA PHE A 15 -7.91 19.77 4.21
C PHE A 15 -7.42 19.39 5.63
N PHE A 16 -6.17 19.72 5.98
CA PHE A 16 -5.56 19.22 7.23
C PHE A 16 -6.08 19.89 8.52
N LYS A 17 -6.78 21.03 8.39
CA LYS A 17 -7.33 21.76 9.54
C LYS A 17 -8.51 21.04 10.22
N SER A 18 -9.22 20.16 9.52
CA SER A 18 -10.56 19.69 9.94
C SER A 18 -10.61 18.46 10.86
N LYS A 19 -9.49 17.79 11.18
CA LYS A 19 -9.52 16.42 11.77
C LYS A 19 -8.70 16.17 13.03
N LEU A 20 -8.20 17.18 13.73
CA LEU A 20 -7.42 16.97 14.96
C LEU A 20 -8.30 17.08 16.24
N LYS A 21 -8.72 15.94 16.79
CA LYS A 21 -9.03 15.79 18.22
C LYS A 21 -7.99 14.86 18.86
N PRO A 22 -7.32 15.24 19.96
CA PRO A 22 -6.34 14.38 20.61
C PRO A 22 -7.03 13.29 21.44
N ASN A 23 -6.56 12.05 21.32
CA ASN A 23 -6.87 10.97 22.24
C ASN A 23 -5.54 10.47 22.83
N GLN A 24 -5.32 10.72 24.12
CA GLN A 24 -4.14 10.27 24.85
C GLN A 24 -4.44 8.96 25.56
N LYS A 25 -3.56 7.96 25.36
CA LYS A 25 -3.11 6.99 26.37
C LYS A 25 -1.91 6.23 25.81
N THR A 26 -0.75 6.38 26.45
CA THR A 26 0.48 5.64 26.17
C THR A 26 0.85 4.80 27.39
N SER A 27 1.12 3.51 27.16
CA SER A 27 1.76 2.59 28.12
C SER A 27 3.24 2.44 27.77
N SER A 28 4.06 2.30 28.80
CA SER A 28 5.52 2.21 28.83
C SER A 28 6.08 0.89 28.26
N ILE A 29 7.22 0.96 27.58
CA ILE A 29 8.06 -0.19 27.18
C ILE A 29 9.52 0.12 27.55
N SER A 30 10.21 -0.89 28.09
CA SER A 30 11.59 -0.91 28.56
C SER A 30 12.64 -0.93 27.44
N SER A 31 13.82 -0.39 27.72
CA SER A 31 14.92 -0.17 26.80
C SER A 31 15.90 -1.35 26.73
N VAL A 32 16.37 -1.65 25.51
CA VAL A 32 17.53 -2.48 25.22
C VAL A 32 18.61 -1.56 24.64
N GLN A 33 19.81 -1.57 25.23
CA GLN A 33 20.95 -0.75 24.79
C GLN A 33 21.59 -1.33 23.52
N ARG A 34 21.85 -0.47 22.54
CA ARG A 34 22.67 -0.74 21.34
C ARG A 34 23.93 0.14 21.35
N PRO A 35 24.99 -0.24 20.61
CA PRO A 35 26.26 0.49 20.59
C PRO A 35 26.11 1.87 19.97
N VAL A 36 26.75 2.86 20.58
CA VAL A 36 26.71 4.27 20.18
C VAL A 36 27.77 4.51 19.10
N THR A 37 27.33 4.79 17.87
CA THR A 37 28.14 5.48 16.87
C THR A 37 28.32 6.94 17.29
N GLN A 38 29.56 7.39 17.46
CA GLN A 38 29.87 8.79 17.76
C GLN A 38 29.58 9.66 16.54
N TYR A 39 28.49 10.42 16.61
CA TYR A 39 28.22 11.51 15.66
C TYR A 39 28.95 12.78 16.13
N PRO A 40 29.42 13.63 15.20
CA PRO A 40 30.01 14.92 15.55
C PRO A 40 29.02 15.76 16.37
N VAL A 41 29.45 16.16 17.57
CA VAL A 41 28.66 16.96 18.51
C VAL A 41 28.47 18.35 17.89
N ILE A 42 27.24 18.68 17.50
CA ILE A 42 26.83 20.03 17.10
C ILE A 42 26.88 20.91 18.36
N SER A 43 28.06 21.50 18.63
CA SER A 43 28.40 22.08 19.93
C SER A 43 27.94 23.53 20.13
N SER A 44 27.03 24.06 19.31
CA SER A 44 26.50 25.41 19.48
C SER A 44 25.16 25.59 18.77
N LEU A 45 24.09 25.06 19.36
CA LEU A 45 22.72 25.31 18.95
C LEU A 45 22.19 26.47 19.80
N ILE A 46 22.16 27.67 19.24
CA ILE A 46 21.57 28.84 19.90
C ILE A 46 20.07 28.58 20.04
N ILE A 47 19.55 28.62 21.26
CA ILE A 47 18.13 28.46 21.54
C ILE A 47 17.36 29.56 20.78
N GLY A 48 16.51 29.15 19.83
CA GLY A 48 15.70 30.05 19.01
C GLY A 48 16.09 30.15 17.54
N GLU A 49 17.17 29.52 17.09
CA GLU A 49 17.51 29.49 15.65
C GLU A 49 16.59 28.57 14.84
N ASP A 50 16.18 29.02 13.65
CA ASP A 50 15.47 28.21 12.66
C ASP A 50 16.44 27.22 11.99
N LEU A 51 16.50 26.00 12.53
CA LEU A 51 17.34 24.92 12.02
C LEU A 51 17.14 24.64 10.53
N ILE A 52 15.93 24.85 10.00
CA ILE A 52 15.59 24.68 8.57
C ILE A 52 16.41 25.62 7.69
N SER A 53 16.92 26.73 8.21
CA SER A 53 17.80 27.60 7.44
C SER A 53 19.22 27.06 7.25
N ARG A 54 19.65 26.12 8.09
CA ARG A 54 21.03 25.61 8.13
C ARG A 54 21.19 24.20 7.57
N LEU A 55 20.11 23.43 7.50
CA LEU A 55 20.14 22.06 6.99
C LEU A 55 20.26 22.05 5.47
N ASN A 56 21.03 21.12 4.92
CA ASN A 56 21.03 20.83 3.48
C ASN A 56 19.90 19.84 3.12
N SER A 57 19.60 19.70 1.82
CA SER A 57 18.49 18.86 1.33
C SER A 57 18.48 17.42 1.86
N ASP A 58 19.66 16.88 2.15
CA ASP A 58 19.82 15.48 2.55
C ASP A 58 19.50 15.31 4.04
N GLN A 59 20.07 16.19 4.88
CA GLN A 59 19.74 16.26 6.31
C GLN A 59 18.26 16.55 6.54
N PHE A 60 17.68 17.39 5.68
CA PHE A 60 16.25 17.65 5.64
C PHE A 60 15.46 16.36 5.38
N SER A 61 15.79 15.67 4.29
CA SER A 61 15.09 14.44 3.91
C SER A 61 15.15 13.41 5.04
N GLU A 62 16.31 13.27 5.70
CA GLU A 62 16.50 12.37 6.83
C GLU A 62 15.63 12.77 8.04
N ILE A 63 15.72 14.02 8.52
CA ILE A 63 14.96 14.50 9.67
C ILE A 63 13.45 14.39 9.41
N PHE A 64 12.99 14.85 8.24
CA PHE A 64 11.57 14.88 7.93
C PHE A 64 10.99 13.52 7.56
N SER A 65 11.83 12.59 7.07
CA SER A 65 11.41 11.18 6.92
C SER A 65 11.08 10.51 8.26
N SER A 66 11.49 11.07 9.40
CA SER A 66 11.11 10.57 10.72
C SER A 66 9.72 11.00 11.17
N LEU A 67 9.14 12.03 10.54
CA LEU A 67 7.86 12.59 10.94
C LEU A 67 6.69 11.81 10.33
N ASN A 68 5.66 11.57 11.15
CA ASN A 68 4.39 11.08 10.65
C ASN A 68 3.60 12.18 9.93
N LEU A 69 2.55 11.78 9.20
CA LEU A 69 1.70 12.71 8.45
C LEU A 69 1.10 13.86 9.27
N SER A 70 0.73 13.61 10.54
CA SER A 70 0.16 14.65 11.39
C SER A 70 1.21 15.71 11.72
N MET A 71 2.43 15.29 12.01
CA MET A 71 3.56 16.18 12.28
C MET A 71 3.96 16.99 11.04
N LEU A 72 3.97 16.37 9.86
CA LEU A 72 4.23 17.08 8.60
C LEU A 72 3.16 18.14 8.33
N GLY A 73 1.88 17.80 8.52
CA GLY A 73 0.79 18.76 8.35
C GLY A 73 0.91 19.98 9.29
N LYS A 74 1.34 19.76 10.54
CA LYS A 74 1.64 20.85 11.48
C LYS A 74 2.89 21.63 11.06
N GLY A 75 3.94 20.95 10.60
CA GLY A 75 5.17 21.56 10.11
C GLY A 75 4.91 22.52 8.95
N CYS A 76 4.00 22.17 8.02
CA CYS A 76 3.62 23.05 6.92
C CYS A 76 2.98 24.38 7.37
N GLN A 77 2.48 24.44 8.61
CA GLN A 77 1.86 25.64 9.18
C GLN A 77 2.86 26.56 9.91
N VAL A 78 4.10 26.11 10.12
CA VAL A 78 5.13 26.86 10.85
C VAL A 78 5.56 28.11 10.07
N SER A 79 5.92 27.95 8.80
CA SER A 79 6.31 29.07 7.94
C SER A 79 6.18 28.72 6.46
N LYS A 80 6.24 29.73 5.58
CA LYS A 80 6.26 29.51 4.11
C LYS A 80 7.44 28.63 3.68
N LYS A 81 8.59 28.78 4.32
CA LYS A 81 9.80 27.99 4.04
C LYS A 81 9.62 26.53 4.43
N TRP A 82 9.12 26.27 5.65
CA TRP A 82 8.76 24.91 6.09
C TRP A 82 7.75 24.27 5.13
N ASN A 83 6.71 25.00 4.75
CA ASN A 83 5.73 24.52 3.80
C ASN A 83 6.36 24.15 2.45
N GLN A 84 7.27 24.97 1.91
CA GLN A 84 7.96 24.66 0.65
C GLN A 84 8.79 23.38 0.77
N VAL A 85 9.57 23.23 1.83
CA VAL A 85 10.45 22.06 2.01
C VAL A 85 9.64 20.79 2.26
N LEU A 86 8.63 20.84 3.13
CA LEU A 86 7.77 19.69 3.41
C LEU A 86 6.88 19.28 2.22
N ASN A 87 6.78 20.14 1.21
CA ASN A 87 6.11 19.82 -0.05
C ASN A 87 7.03 19.23 -1.11
N GLN A 88 8.33 19.10 -0.83
CA GLN A 88 9.26 18.45 -1.76
C GLN A 88 8.89 16.99 -1.95
N ASP A 89 9.04 16.52 -3.18
CA ASP A 89 8.65 15.18 -3.56
C ASP A 89 9.48 14.09 -2.89
N SER A 90 10.77 14.35 -2.64
CA SER A 90 11.65 13.45 -1.88
C SER A 90 11.13 13.19 -0.46
N VAL A 91 10.69 14.25 0.24
CA VAL A 91 10.12 14.15 1.59
C VAL A 91 8.84 13.32 1.57
N TRP A 92 7.96 13.59 0.60
CA TRP A 92 6.71 12.82 0.44
C TRP A 92 6.97 11.36 0.09
N LYS A 93 7.94 11.07 -0.78
CA LYS A 93 8.31 9.71 -1.16
C LYS A 93 8.77 8.92 0.06
N HIS A 94 9.69 9.47 0.86
CA HIS A 94 10.15 8.83 2.10
C HIS A 94 9.00 8.62 3.10
N MET A 95 8.17 9.65 3.30
CA MET A 95 7.03 9.56 4.22
C MET A 95 6.05 8.47 3.77
N VAL A 96 5.67 8.46 2.48
CA VAL A 96 4.74 7.45 1.95
C VAL A 96 5.34 6.08 2.13
N TYR A 97 6.58 5.87 1.72
CA TYR A 97 7.25 4.57 1.85
C TYR A 97 7.25 4.08 3.31
N LYS A 98 7.64 4.95 4.25
CA LYS A 98 7.80 4.57 5.66
C LYS A 98 6.48 4.39 6.41
N HIS A 99 5.46 5.19 6.11
CA HIS A 99 4.26 5.29 6.95
C HIS A 99 2.97 4.81 6.28
N LYS A 100 2.96 4.65 4.96
CA LYS A 100 1.75 4.36 4.18
C LYS A 100 1.87 3.15 3.28
N ALA A 101 3.04 2.96 2.68
CA ALA A 101 3.34 1.79 1.89
C ALA A 101 3.60 0.59 2.80
N ILE A 102 3.33 -0.60 2.27
CA ILE A 102 3.74 -1.86 2.84
C ILE A 102 4.80 -2.44 1.90
N GLY A 103 6.05 -2.06 2.15
CA GLY A 103 7.22 -2.49 1.38
C GLY A 103 7.67 -3.91 1.75
N PRO A 104 8.75 -4.42 1.13
CA PRO A 104 9.26 -5.78 1.34
C PRO A 104 9.45 -6.18 2.80
N GLU A 105 9.63 -5.24 3.72
CA GLU A 105 9.89 -5.49 5.14
C GLU A 105 8.82 -6.38 5.81
N TRP A 106 7.60 -6.44 5.27
CA TRP A 106 6.58 -7.36 5.77
C TRP A 106 7.01 -8.83 5.66
N LEU A 107 7.81 -9.19 4.66
CA LEU A 107 8.35 -10.54 4.44
C LEU A 107 9.40 -10.92 5.49
N GLN A 108 10.04 -9.96 6.18
CA GLN A 108 10.96 -10.27 7.29
C GLN A 108 10.25 -11.01 8.44
N LYS A 109 8.91 -10.94 8.50
CA LYS A 109 8.10 -11.74 9.43
C LYS A 109 8.08 -13.23 9.11
N LEU A 110 8.54 -13.62 7.93
CA LEU A 110 8.70 -15.01 7.49
C LEU A 110 10.12 -15.56 7.77
N GLY A 111 11.09 -14.68 8.04
CA GLY A 111 12.48 -15.03 8.32
C GLY A 111 13.40 -13.84 8.06
N LYS A 112 14.55 -13.77 8.77
CA LYS A 112 15.47 -12.63 8.65
C LYS A 112 16.10 -12.51 7.27
N ASP A 113 16.32 -13.63 6.59
CA ASP A 113 17.05 -13.70 5.31
C ASP A 113 16.10 -13.76 4.10
N VAL A 114 14.79 -13.52 4.31
CA VAL A 114 13.77 -13.57 3.24
C VAL A 114 13.80 -12.31 2.37
N VAL A 115 14.25 -11.18 2.93
CA VAL A 115 14.28 -9.87 2.30
C VAL A 115 15.69 -9.35 2.34
N THR A 116 16.21 -8.94 1.18
CA THR A 116 17.53 -8.31 1.10
C THR A 116 17.41 -6.79 1.12
N ASP A 117 18.53 -6.10 1.34
CA ASP A 117 18.58 -4.63 1.25
C ASP A 117 18.30 -4.18 -0.20
N GLU A 118 18.68 -4.99 -1.20
CA GLU A 118 18.37 -4.77 -2.60
C GLU A 118 16.86 -4.80 -2.87
N ASP A 119 16.10 -5.70 -2.24
CA ASP A 119 14.63 -5.73 -2.37
C ASP A 119 14.01 -4.44 -1.83
N CYS A 120 14.45 -3.99 -0.64
CA CYS A 120 14.00 -2.73 -0.04
C CYS A 120 14.33 -1.55 -0.94
N GLN A 121 15.55 -1.51 -1.48
CA GLN A 121 16.01 -0.47 -2.39
C GLN A 121 15.24 -0.48 -3.72
N GLU A 122 14.96 -1.65 -4.31
CA GLU A 122 14.13 -1.77 -5.52
C GLU A 122 12.73 -1.20 -5.27
N ALA A 123 12.08 -1.61 -4.17
CA ALA A 123 10.76 -1.12 -3.79
C ALA A 123 10.77 0.41 -3.58
N PHE A 124 11.78 0.95 -2.89
CA PHE A 124 11.89 2.38 -2.66
C PHE A 124 12.12 3.15 -3.96
N CYS A 125 13.07 2.71 -4.80
CA CYS A 125 13.38 3.34 -6.08
C CYS A 125 12.17 3.35 -7.02
N SER A 126 11.44 2.23 -7.11
CA SER A 126 10.24 2.07 -7.95
C SER A 126 9.02 2.85 -7.45
N LEU A 127 9.03 3.37 -6.21
CA LEU A 127 8.00 4.29 -5.73
C LEU A 127 8.12 5.65 -6.44
N SER A 128 7.49 5.77 -7.60
CA SER A 128 7.57 6.93 -8.50
C SER A 128 6.79 8.14 -7.98
N LEU A 129 7.10 9.32 -8.53
CA LEU A 129 6.36 10.55 -8.21
C LEU A 129 4.89 10.47 -8.62
N GLU A 130 4.59 9.75 -9.71
CA GLU A 130 3.22 9.52 -10.14
C GLU A 130 2.39 8.81 -9.05
N ILE A 131 2.98 7.82 -8.38
CA ILE A 131 2.31 7.13 -7.24
C ILE A 131 1.96 8.15 -6.16
N ILE A 132 2.92 9.01 -5.79
CA ILE A 132 2.75 10.04 -4.77
C ILE A 132 1.67 11.04 -5.17
N GLU A 133 1.63 11.45 -6.44
CA GLU A 133 0.60 12.34 -6.96
C GLU A 133 -0.79 11.72 -6.91
N LYS A 134 -0.95 10.43 -7.27
CA LYS A 134 -2.24 9.75 -7.16
C LYS A 134 -2.69 9.61 -5.71
N LEU A 135 -1.80 9.25 -4.80
CA LEU A 135 -2.10 9.16 -3.37
C LEU A 135 -2.64 10.47 -2.77
N LYS A 136 -2.22 11.62 -3.32
CA LYS A 136 -2.67 12.97 -2.93
C LYS A 136 -4.02 13.38 -3.52
N ARG A 137 -4.64 12.57 -4.40
CA ARG A 137 -5.97 12.87 -4.97
C ARG A 137 -7.09 12.45 -4.01
N LEU A 138 -8.26 13.06 -4.19
CA LEU A 138 -9.49 12.61 -3.55
C LEU A 138 -9.89 11.24 -4.11
N CYS A 139 -10.51 10.42 -3.27
CA CYS A 139 -10.98 9.09 -3.58
C CYS A 139 -12.43 9.17 -4.06
N GLU A 140 -12.65 8.86 -5.33
CA GLU A 140 -13.99 8.86 -5.94
C GLU A 140 -14.95 7.82 -5.32
N ALA A 141 -14.40 6.72 -4.79
CA ALA A 141 -15.19 5.70 -4.11
C ALA A 141 -15.60 6.09 -2.68
N ILE A 142 -14.87 7.01 -2.04
CA ILE A 142 -15.12 7.41 -0.64
C ILE A 142 -15.05 8.95 -0.57
N PRO A 143 -16.19 9.64 -0.75
CA PRO A 143 -16.25 11.10 -0.82
C PRO A 143 -15.58 11.78 0.37
N GLY A 144 -14.82 12.84 0.07
CA GLY A 144 -14.12 13.65 1.07
C GLY A 144 -12.90 12.98 1.70
N LYS A 145 -12.48 11.81 1.21
CA LYS A 145 -11.25 11.13 1.64
C LYS A 145 -10.21 11.11 0.53
N TYR A 146 -8.94 11.07 0.91
CA TYR A 146 -7.83 10.95 -0.03
C TYR A 146 -7.48 9.49 -0.29
N ILE A 147 -6.89 9.20 -1.45
CA ILE A 147 -6.47 7.84 -1.81
C ILE A 147 -5.53 7.26 -0.75
N VAL A 148 -4.58 8.04 -0.24
CA VAL A 148 -3.65 7.63 0.85
C VAL A 148 -4.32 7.27 2.18
N GLU A 149 -5.59 7.66 2.38
CA GLU A 149 -6.37 7.30 3.57
C GLU A 149 -7.23 6.05 3.36
N THR A 150 -7.63 5.79 2.11
CA THR A 150 -8.66 4.79 1.78
C THR A 150 -8.08 3.53 1.17
N HIS A 151 -6.92 3.63 0.53
CA HIS A 151 -6.25 2.52 -0.12
C HIS A 151 -5.09 2.01 0.73
N THR A 152 -4.78 0.72 0.54
CA THR A 152 -3.54 0.13 1.02
C THR A 152 -2.56 0.05 -0.14
N LEU A 153 -1.45 0.77 -0.05
CA LEU A 153 -0.34 0.66 -1.00
C LEU A 153 0.55 -0.51 -0.58
N VAL A 154 0.67 -1.51 -1.44
CA VAL A 154 1.42 -2.75 -1.14
C VAL A 154 2.44 -3.01 -2.25
N TRP A 155 3.65 -3.39 -1.84
CA TRP A 155 4.66 -3.91 -2.75
C TRP A 155 4.36 -5.37 -3.05
N MET A 156 4.19 -5.67 -4.34
CA MET A 156 4.08 -7.03 -4.84
C MET A 156 5.46 -7.49 -5.32
N PRO A 157 6.13 -8.41 -4.62
CA PRO A 157 7.44 -8.91 -5.06
C PRO A 157 7.25 -9.91 -6.20
N LYS A 158 8.16 -9.95 -7.18
CA LYS A 158 8.20 -11.03 -8.20
C LYS A 158 8.59 -12.39 -7.59
N THR A 159 9.40 -12.37 -6.55
CA THR A 159 9.98 -13.56 -5.92
C THR A 159 9.97 -13.45 -4.41
N ILE A 160 9.87 -14.57 -3.72
CA ILE A 160 10.11 -14.69 -2.27
C ILE A 160 11.17 -15.78 -2.08
N CYS A 161 12.27 -15.49 -1.39
CA CYS A 161 13.42 -16.40 -1.26
C CYS A 161 13.92 -16.95 -2.61
N GLY A 162 13.99 -16.11 -3.64
CA GLY A 162 14.39 -16.49 -5.00
C GLY A 162 13.37 -17.33 -5.78
N GLN A 163 12.24 -17.72 -5.18
CA GLN A 163 11.17 -18.47 -5.85
C GLN A 163 10.13 -17.53 -6.42
N PRO A 164 9.69 -17.69 -7.69
CA PRO A 164 8.64 -16.87 -8.28
C PRO A 164 7.36 -16.90 -7.44
N ILE A 165 6.72 -15.75 -7.24
CA ILE A 165 5.50 -15.71 -6.43
C ILE A 165 4.31 -16.24 -7.24
N ASN A 166 3.63 -17.22 -6.66
CA ASN A 166 2.33 -17.74 -7.05
C ASN A 166 1.64 -18.29 -5.78
N GLU A 167 0.41 -18.79 -5.90
CA GLU A 167 -0.34 -19.28 -4.75
C GLU A 167 0.34 -20.50 -4.09
N LYS A 168 0.94 -21.40 -4.87
CA LYS A 168 1.67 -22.55 -4.32
C LYS A 168 2.87 -22.13 -3.47
N ASN A 169 3.74 -21.29 -4.02
CA ASN A 169 4.96 -20.85 -3.35
C ASN A 169 4.64 -19.97 -2.15
N LEU A 170 3.66 -19.06 -2.26
CA LEU A 170 3.17 -18.30 -1.11
C LEU A 170 2.68 -19.23 0.01
N GLY A 171 1.94 -20.29 -0.32
CA GLY A 171 1.51 -21.31 0.63
C GLY A 171 2.65 -21.97 1.40
N ILE A 172 3.71 -22.38 0.71
CA ILE A 172 4.92 -22.95 1.34
C ILE A 172 5.48 -21.98 2.39
N PHE A 173 5.59 -20.69 2.06
CA PHE A 173 6.07 -19.69 3.01
C PHE A 173 5.11 -19.48 4.18
N LEU A 174 3.81 -19.45 3.91
CA LEU A 174 2.78 -19.31 4.95
C LEU A 174 2.72 -20.50 5.91
N GLN A 175 3.11 -21.70 5.47
CA GLN A 175 3.14 -22.89 6.32
C GLN A 175 4.06 -22.74 7.53
N SER A 176 5.18 -22.03 7.39
CA SER A 176 6.05 -21.69 8.53
C SER A 176 5.32 -20.89 9.63
N ARG A 177 4.32 -20.09 9.24
CA ARG A 177 3.51 -19.27 10.13
C ARG A 177 2.25 -20.00 10.62
N PHE A 178 1.73 -20.91 9.81
CA PHE A 178 0.53 -21.71 10.04
C PHE A 178 0.86 -23.20 9.93
N PRO A 179 1.66 -23.76 10.87
CA PRO A 179 2.18 -25.13 10.76
C PRO A 179 1.09 -26.20 10.82
N ASN A 180 -0.11 -25.85 11.32
CA ASN A 180 -1.26 -26.75 11.37
C ASN A 180 -2.06 -26.79 10.06
N THR A 181 -1.47 -26.33 8.95
CA THR A 181 -2.07 -26.36 7.62
C THR A 181 -1.14 -27.06 6.64
N ASP A 182 -1.69 -27.87 5.75
CA ASP A 182 -0.90 -28.70 4.84
C ASP A 182 -0.14 -27.86 3.79
N ASN A 183 -0.63 -26.65 3.50
CA ASN A 183 -0.11 -25.80 2.43
C ASN A 183 -0.06 -24.31 2.81
N GLY A 184 -0.07 -23.97 4.10
CA GLY A 184 -0.06 -22.60 4.60
C GLY A 184 -1.41 -21.87 4.53
N TYR A 185 -2.41 -22.46 3.88
CA TYR A 185 -3.76 -21.93 3.79
C TYR A 185 -4.71 -22.68 4.71
N ARG A 186 -5.67 -21.96 5.30
CA ARG A 186 -6.82 -22.60 5.97
C ARG A 186 -7.69 -23.33 4.96
N TYR A 187 -7.85 -22.75 3.79
CA TYR A 187 -8.57 -23.33 2.65
C TYR A 187 -7.98 -22.72 1.37
N ILE A 188 -7.75 -23.56 0.36
CA ILE A 188 -7.35 -23.12 -0.97
C ILE A 188 -8.01 -24.01 -2.01
N LEU A 189 -8.53 -23.40 -3.07
CA LEU A 189 -9.08 -24.12 -4.21
C LEU A 189 -7.97 -24.85 -4.97
N PRO A 190 -8.13 -26.13 -5.33
CA PRO A 190 -7.14 -26.89 -6.09
C PRO A 190 -6.71 -26.20 -7.39
N LEU A 191 -7.63 -25.52 -8.08
CA LEU A 191 -7.32 -24.79 -9.32
C LEU A 191 -6.27 -23.69 -9.14
N LEU A 192 -6.15 -23.12 -7.94
CA LEU A 192 -5.15 -22.09 -7.63
C LEU A 192 -3.76 -22.69 -7.40
N LEU A 193 -3.67 -24.01 -7.19
CA LEU A 193 -2.41 -24.74 -7.03
C LEU A 193 -1.92 -25.36 -8.35
N ASP A 194 -2.62 -25.10 -9.45
CA ASP A 194 -2.24 -25.61 -10.77
C ASP A 194 -0.85 -25.08 -11.18
N PRO A 195 0.12 -25.97 -11.50
CA PRO A 195 1.48 -25.57 -11.88
C PRO A 195 1.54 -24.79 -13.20
N SER A 196 0.50 -24.81 -14.02
CA SER A 196 0.40 -24.01 -15.26
C SER A 196 0.11 -22.53 -15.02
N ARG A 197 -0.31 -22.15 -13.80
CA ARG A 197 -0.56 -20.75 -13.44
C ARG A 197 0.75 -19.97 -13.50
N GLN A 198 0.73 -18.91 -14.30
CA GLN A 198 1.88 -18.05 -14.48
C GLN A 198 2.19 -17.31 -13.16
N PRO A 199 3.46 -17.31 -12.72
CA PRO A 199 3.88 -16.49 -11.60
C PRO A 199 3.83 -15.02 -11.98
N ILE A 200 4.14 -14.16 -11.02
CA ILE A 200 4.27 -12.73 -11.29
C ILE A 200 5.61 -12.44 -11.95
N ASP A 201 5.54 -11.85 -13.15
CA ASP A 201 6.73 -11.57 -13.96
C ASP A 201 7.63 -10.47 -13.37
N ASN A 202 7.02 -9.46 -12.75
CA ASN A 202 7.71 -8.25 -12.28
C ASN A 202 7.21 -7.81 -10.92
N SER A 203 8.11 -7.28 -10.10
CA SER A 203 7.71 -6.59 -8.88
C SER A 203 7.03 -5.27 -9.22
N TYR A 204 5.98 -4.91 -8.49
CA TYR A 204 5.23 -3.67 -8.72
C TYR A 204 4.56 -3.15 -7.45
N TRP A 205 4.21 -1.87 -7.46
CA TRP A 205 3.33 -1.28 -6.46
C TRP A 205 1.87 -1.45 -6.88
N MET A 206 1.00 -1.78 -5.93
CA MET A 206 -0.44 -1.81 -6.14
C MET A 206 -1.19 -1.06 -5.06
N LEU A 207 -2.26 -0.36 -5.44
CA LEU A 207 -3.27 0.19 -4.54
C LEU A 207 -4.45 -0.75 -4.48
N MET A 208 -4.72 -1.28 -3.28
CA MET A 208 -5.93 -2.04 -3.01
C MET A 208 -6.90 -1.22 -2.19
N LEU A 209 -8.09 -0.98 -2.74
CA LEU A 209 -9.19 -0.37 -2.03
C LEU A 209 -9.90 -1.42 -1.16
N GLY A 210 -10.49 -1.00 -0.05
CA GLY A 210 -11.39 -1.86 0.71
C GLY A 210 -12.60 -2.32 -0.12
N VAL A 211 -13.34 -3.30 0.39
CA VAL A 211 -14.55 -3.78 -0.29
C VAL A 211 -15.55 -2.64 -0.47
N LEU A 212 -15.96 -2.38 -1.71
CA LEU A 212 -16.97 -1.39 -2.06
C LEU A 212 -18.34 -1.81 -1.54
N PRO A 213 -19.00 -1.04 -0.67
CA PRO A 213 -20.32 -1.40 -0.14
C PRO A 213 -21.38 -1.65 -1.23
N GLU A 214 -21.41 -0.82 -2.27
CA GLU A 214 -22.37 -0.85 -3.38
C GLU A 214 -22.20 -2.07 -4.30
N SER A 215 -21.06 -2.75 -4.22
CA SER A 215 -20.79 -3.95 -5.01
C SER A 215 -21.33 -5.23 -4.39
N LYS A 216 -21.82 -5.19 -3.15
CA LYS A 216 -22.41 -6.36 -2.49
C LYS A 216 -23.77 -6.68 -3.08
N ASN A 217 -24.15 -7.95 -3.10
CA ASN A 217 -25.45 -8.40 -3.62
C ASN A 217 -25.70 -7.97 -5.09
N THR A 218 -24.64 -7.96 -5.89
CA THR A 218 -24.70 -7.63 -7.32
C THR A 218 -24.35 -8.85 -8.19
N THR A 219 -24.74 -8.83 -9.45
CA THR A 219 -24.31 -9.81 -10.46
C THR A 219 -22.89 -9.51 -10.94
N SER A 220 -22.26 -10.44 -11.67
CA SER A 220 -20.94 -10.19 -12.26
C SER A 220 -20.95 -9.00 -13.22
N ALA A 221 -22.01 -8.85 -14.03
CA ALA A 221 -22.16 -7.72 -14.94
C ALA A 221 -22.24 -6.39 -14.18
N GLN A 222 -23.06 -6.33 -13.14
CA GLN A 222 -23.17 -5.13 -12.29
C GLN A 222 -21.85 -4.77 -11.58
N ARG A 223 -21.07 -5.77 -11.15
CA ARG A 223 -19.73 -5.53 -10.57
C ARG A 223 -18.79 -4.89 -11.59
N GLN A 224 -18.84 -5.35 -12.84
CA GLN A 224 -18.05 -4.80 -13.93
C GLN A 224 -18.47 -3.34 -14.20
N ASP A 225 -19.78 -3.05 -14.24
CA ASP A 225 -20.28 -1.69 -14.42
C ASP A 225 -19.82 -0.74 -13.30
N ILE A 226 -19.85 -1.19 -12.03
CA ILE A 226 -19.35 -0.42 -10.88
C ILE A 226 -17.87 -0.09 -11.06
N LEU A 227 -17.08 -1.08 -11.47
CA LEU A 227 -15.64 -0.96 -11.65
C LEU A 227 -15.28 -0.03 -12.82
N GLU A 228 -15.98 -0.13 -13.94
CA GLU A 228 -15.81 0.77 -15.10
C GLU A 228 -16.18 2.21 -14.75
N ASN A 229 -17.28 2.40 -14.03
CA ASN A 229 -17.70 3.71 -13.54
C ASN A 229 -16.66 4.32 -12.59
N LEU A 230 -16.12 3.51 -11.67
CA LEU A 230 -15.05 3.95 -10.76
C LEU A 230 -13.79 4.30 -11.54
N THR A 231 -13.39 3.48 -12.49
CA THR A 231 -12.22 3.71 -13.35
C THR A 231 -12.32 5.02 -14.11
N LYS A 232 -13.49 5.28 -14.72
CA LYS A 232 -13.77 6.51 -15.46
C LYS A 232 -13.70 7.74 -14.56
N LYS A 233 -14.34 7.70 -13.39
CA LYS A 233 -14.37 8.83 -12.45
C LYS A 233 -12.98 9.11 -11.86
N ALA A 234 -12.28 8.08 -11.41
CA ALA A 234 -10.99 8.22 -10.74
C ALA A 234 -9.82 8.45 -11.71
N GLN A 235 -10.03 8.25 -13.02
CA GLN A 235 -8.97 8.27 -14.03
C GLN A 235 -7.83 7.30 -13.65
N MET A 236 -8.22 6.12 -13.18
CA MET A 236 -7.33 5.05 -12.73
C MET A 236 -7.92 3.75 -13.23
N ALA A 237 -7.14 2.94 -13.94
CA ALA A 237 -7.57 1.66 -14.50
C ALA A 237 -7.75 0.59 -13.40
N TYR A 238 -8.77 0.76 -12.55
CA TYR A 238 -9.11 -0.23 -11.53
C TYR A 238 -9.59 -1.50 -12.20
N ARG A 239 -9.17 -2.63 -11.63
CA ARG A 239 -9.64 -3.95 -12.04
C ARG A 239 -10.00 -4.81 -10.83
N LEU A 240 -10.64 -5.97 -11.09
CA LEU A 240 -10.72 -7.03 -10.10
C LEU A 240 -9.31 -7.54 -9.78
N PRO A 241 -9.03 -7.85 -8.50
CA PRO A 241 -7.73 -8.38 -8.12
C PRO A 241 -7.62 -9.87 -8.46
N LYS A 242 -6.38 -10.34 -8.66
CA LYS A 242 -6.08 -11.77 -8.68
C LYS A 242 -6.03 -12.32 -7.24
N PRO A 243 -6.33 -13.61 -6.99
CA PRO A 243 -6.26 -14.23 -5.68
C PRO A 243 -4.91 -14.01 -4.99
N ILE A 244 -3.81 -14.15 -5.74
CA ILE A 244 -2.45 -13.92 -5.22
C ILE A 244 -2.23 -12.47 -4.75
N GLU A 245 -2.76 -11.48 -5.46
CA GLU A 245 -2.67 -10.05 -5.10
C GLU A 245 -3.43 -9.79 -3.78
N VAL A 246 -4.63 -10.34 -3.65
CA VAL A 246 -5.42 -10.24 -2.42
C VAL A 246 -4.73 -10.94 -1.25
N ALA A 247 -4.17 -12.14 -1.49
CA ALA A 247 -3.48 -12.91 -0.47
C ALA A 247 -2.25 -12.16 0.07
N VAL A 248 -1.41 -11.63 -0.84
CA VAL A 248 -0.24 -10.83 -0.45
C VAL A 248 -0.67 -9.56 0.27
N ALA A 249 -1.61 -8.78 -0.27
CA ALA A 249 -2.06 -7.54 0.37
C ALA A 249 -2.64 -7.79 1.77
N ALA A 250 -3.48 -8.82 1.92
CA ALA A 250 -4.08 -9.16 3.20
C ALA A 250 -3.03 -9.62 4.22
N PHE A 251 -2.10 -10.48 3.80
CA PHE A 251 -1.04 -10.99 4.67
C PHE A 251 -0.04 -9.90 5.06
N ALA A 252 0.44 -9.12 4.09
CA ALA A 252 1.35 -8.00 4.30
C ALA A 252 0.74 -6.97 5.28
N LYS A 253 -0.56 -6.65 5.10
CA LYS A 253 -1.29 -5.77 6.03
C LYS A 253 -1.34 -6.32 7.44
N TYR A 254 -1.65 -7.61 7.58
CA TYR A 254 -1.73 -8.27 8.88
C TYR A 254 -0.36 -8.34 9.56
N CYS A 255 0.70 -8.71 8.86
CA CYS A 255 2.06 -8.78 9.37
C CYS A 255 2.58 -7.42 9.86
N THR A 256 2.23 -6.35 9.15
CA THR A 256 2.71 -4.99 9.46
C THR A 256 1.94 -4.35 10.62
N SER A 257 0.61 -4.55 10.67
CA SER A 257 -0.26 -3.78 11.58
C SER A 257 -1.04 -4.62 12.58
N GLY A 258 -1.06 -5.95 12.44
CA GLY A 258 -1.96 -6.84 13.19
C GLY A 258 -3.43 -6.72 12.81
N VAL A 259 -3.78 -5.82 11.87
CA VAL A 259 -5.14 -5.54 11.42
C VAL A 259 -5.43 -6.25 10.11
N ARG A 260 -6.64 -6.80 9.97
CA ARG A 260 -7.10 -7.41 8.71
C ARG A 260 -7.36 -6.34 7.66
N LEU A 261 -6.97 -6.61 6.41
CA LEU A 261 -7.24 -5.72 5.28
C LEU A 261 -8.75 -5.52 5.07
N PHE A 262 -9.51 -6.62 5.02
CA PHE A 262 -10.97 -6.57 4.93
C PHE A 262 -11.59 -6.69 6.32
N LYS A 263 -12.28 -5.63 6.73
CA LYS A 263 -13.02 -5.57 7.99
C LYS A 263 -14.41 -6.15 7.78
N GLY A 264 -14.83 -7.04 8.69
CA GLY A 264 -16.17 -7.63 8.66
C GLY A 264 -16.20 -9.00 9.30
N LYS A 265 -17.41 -9.44 9.65
CA LYS A 265 -17.65 -10.86 9.92
C LYS A 265 -17.76 -11.60 8.57
N TRP A 266 -17.45 -12.88 8.57
CA TRP A 266 -17.71 -13.75 7.44
C TRP A 266 -19.19 -13.60 7.00
N PRO A 267 -19.51 -13.45 5.70
CA PRO A 267 -18.63 -13.47 4.51
C PRO A 267 -18.11 -12.09 4.06
N SER A 268 -18.40 -10.99 4.76
CA SER A 268 -17.97 -9.64 4.36
C SER A 268 -16.45 -9.38 4.43
N SER A 269 -15.66 -10.38 4.82
CA SER A 269 -14.20 -10.34 4.77
C SER A 269 -13.61 -10.83 3.43
N TYR A 270 -14.44 -11.18 2.43
CA TYR A 270 -13.98 -11.62 1.10
C TYR A 270 -14.22 -10.55 0.04
N THR A 271 -13.46 -10.67 -1.05
CA THR A 271 -13.65 -9.96 -2.32
C THR A 271 -13.74 -10.97 -3.46
N PHE A 272 -14.51 -10.63 -4.51
CA PHE A 272 -14.40 -11.32 -5.80
C PHE A 272 -13.06 -11.04 -6.46
N CYS A 273 -12.55 -12.05 -7.17
CA CYS A 273 -11.33 -12.00 -7.95
C CYS A 273 -11.61 -12.12 -9.46
N ALA A 274 -10.61 -11.83 -10.30
CA ALA A 274 -10.74 -11.91 -11.76
C ALA A 274 -10.95 -13.35 -12.26
N GLU A 275 -10.43 -14.34 -11.54
CA GLU A 275 -10.42 -15.74 -11.92
C GLU A 275 -11.78 -16.41 -11.77
N TRP A 276 -12.05 -17.33 -12.70
CA TRP A 276 -13.23 -18.17 -12.73
C TRP A 276 -12.83 -19.63 -12.59
N GLY A 277 -13.58 -20.35 -11.76
CA GLY A 277 -13.69 -21.80 -11.84
C GLY A 277 -14.68 -22.18 -12.95
N LYS A 278 -15.10 -23.45 -12.95
CA LYS A 278 -16.03 -23.97 -13.97
C LYS A 278 -17.34 -23.17 -14.05
N ASP A 279 -17.96 -22.92 -12.89
CA ASP A 279 -19.28 -22.30 -12.79
C ASP A 279 -19.35 -21.22 -11.69
N TYR A 280 -18.20 -20.79 -11.16
CA TYR A 280 -18.13 -19.83 -10.06
C TYR A 280 -16.98 -18.84 -10.23
N GLN A 281 -17.14 -17.64 -9.67
CA GLN A 281 -16.07 -16.66 -9.57
C GLN A 281 -15.27 -16.89 -8.29
N VAL A 282 -13.94 -16.86 -8.37
CA VAL A 282 -13.07 -17.06 -7.20
C VAL A 282 -13.23 -15.90 -6.22
N THR A 283 -13.20 -16.20 -4.92
CA THR A 283 -13.25 -15.19 -3.85
C THR A 283 -12.12 -15.35 -2.85
N THR A 284 -11.59 -14.23 -2.37
CA THR A 284 -10.40 -14.21 -1.50
C THR A 284 -10.55 -13.17 -0.40
N GLY A 285 -10.00 -13.41 0.81
CA GLY A 285 -9.82 -12.33 1.78
C GLY A 285 -10.01 -12.68 3.25
N SER A 286 -10.58 -13.85 3.58
CA SER A 286 -10.76 -14.20 4.98
C SER A 286 -9.45 -14.62 5.63
N PHE A 287 -9.06 -13.84 6.62
CA PHE A 287 -7.87 -14.07 7.42
C PHE A 287 -8.27 -14.53 8.82
N PHE A 288 -7.85 -15.73 9.19
CA PHE A 288 -8.10 -16.33 10.50
C PHE A 288 -6.79 -16.49 11.28
N LYS A 289 -6.90 -16.73 12.60
CA LYS A 289 -5.73 -17.09 13.41
C LYS A 289 -5.03 -18.35 12.89
N THR A 290 -5.77 -19.23 12.21
CA THR A 290 -5.31 -20.51 11.66
C THR A 290 -4.85 -20.42 10.21
N GLY A 291 -4.82 -19.24 9.59
CA GLY A 291 -4.37 -19.06 8.21
C GLY A 291 -5.36 -18.32 7.32
N PHE A 292 -4.99 -18.22 6.06
CA PHE A 292 -5.74 -17.50 5.03
C PHE A 292 -6.67 -18.42 4.24
N ALA A 293 -7.83 -17.92 3.82
CA ALA A 293 -8.80 -18.69 3.03
C ALA A 293 -8.97 -18.10 1.62
N LEU A 294 -8.70 -18.94 0.62
CA LEU A 294 -8.89 -18.74 -0.82
C LEU A 294 -10.04 -19.64 -1.28
N VAL A 295 -11.28 -19.17 -1.18
CA VAL A 295 -12.49 -19.99 -1.29
C VAL A 295 -13.29 -19.70 -2.56
N ASN A 296 -14.14 -20.64 -2.95
CA ASN A 296 -15.18 -20.40 -3.94
C ASN A 296 -16.40 -19.73 -3.30
N SER A 297 -17.25 -19.16 -4.15
CA SER A 297 -18.49 -18.50 -3.76
C SER A 297 -19.69 -19.40 -4.10
N ASP A 298 -19.61 -20.68 -3.70
CA ASP A 298 -20.55 -21.71 -4.19
C ASP A 298 -21.88 -21.76 -3.42
N GLY A 299 -22.11 -20.81 -2.51
CA GLY A 299 -23.38 -20.65 -1.81
C GLY A 299 -24.12 -19.41 -2.29
N ASN A 300 -25.33 -19.59 -2.85
CA ASN A 300 -26.22 -18.49 -3.25
C ASN A 300 -26.42 -17.43 -2.15
N ASP A 301 -26.37 -17.84 -0.87
CA ASP A 301 -26.55 -16.92 0.27
C ASP A 301 -25.27 -16.15 0.64
N ALA A 302 -24.08 -16.74 0.44
CA ALA A 302 -22.82 -16.09 0.79
C ALA A 302 -22.50 -14.93 -0.17
N ASN A 303 -22.91 -15.07 -1.44
CA ASN A 303 -22.66 -14.10 -2.51
C ASN A 303 -23.25 -12.72 -2.22
N ARG A 304 -24.31 -12.65 -1.40
CA ARG A 304 -24.95 -11.37 -1.02
C ARG A 304 -24.06 -10.48 -0.15
N TYR A 305 -23.05 -11.06 0.49
CA TYR A 305 -22.19 -10.35 1.46
C TYR A 305 -20.78 -10.07 0.94
N ILE A 306 -20.40 -10.65 -0.19
CA ILE A 306 -19.11 -10.47 -0.84
C ILE A 306 -19.22 -9.31 -1.82
N GLY A 307 -18.26 -8.39 -1.78
CA GLY A 307 -18.17 -7.29 -2.74
C GLY A 307 -16.88 -7.38 -3.54
N ILE A 308 -16.52 -6.29 -4.21
CA ILE A 308 -15.23 -6.13 -4.89
C ILE A 308 -14.34 -5.21 -4.07
N ALA A 309 -13.06 -5.57 -3.96
CA ALA A 309 -11.98 -4.74 -3.48
C ALA A 309 -11.10 -4.39 -4.69
N PRO A 310 -11.38 -3.28 -5.37
CA PRO A 310 -10.67 -2.91 -6.58
C PRO A 310 -9.16 -2.79 -6.35
N VAL A 311 -8.39 -3.20 -7.35
CA VAL A 311 -6.93 -2.99 -7.37
C VAL A 311 -6.55 -2.11 -8.54
N TYR A 312 -5.59 -1.22 -8.30
CA TYR A 312 -4.90 -0.46 -9.33
C TYR A 312 -3.41 -0.78 -9.25
N ILE A 313 -2.83 -1.24 -10.35
CA ILE A 313 -1.40 -1.52 -10.46
C ILE A 313 -0.72 -0.30 -11.08
N PHE A 314 0.41 0.08 -10.49
CA PHE A 314 1.33 0.99 -11.15
C PHE A 314 2.23 0.15 -12.04
N ASP A 315 1.94 0.17 -13.34
CA ASP A 315 2.86 -0.38 -14.32
C ASP A 315 4.21 0.29 -14.12
N LYS A 316 5.31 -0.46 -14.32
CA LYS A 316 6.61 0.18 -14.41
C LYS A 316 6.47 1.28 -15.47
N PRO A 317 6.94 2.52 -15.22
CA PRO A 317 7.18 3.41 -16.34
C PRO A 317 8.00 2.58 -17.31
N GLN A 318 7.47 2.33 -18.52
CA GLN A 318 8.28 1.80 -19.59
C GLN A 318 9.49 2.73 -19.56
N LEU A 319 10.65 2.19 -19.20
CA LEU A 319 11.89 2.93 -19.32
C LEU A 319 11.84 3.38 -20.76
N LEU A 320 11.56 4.66 -20.99
CA LEU A 320 11.69 5.28 -22.29
C LEU A 320 13.10 4.86 -22.66
N HIS A 321 13.21 3.91 -23.60
CA HIS A 321 14.47 3.60 -24.22
C HIS A 321 14.95 4.98 -24.64
N LYS A 322 15.96 5.51 -23.93
CA LYS A 322 16.74 6.59 -24.47
C LYS A 322 17.28 5.95 -25.71
N ASP A 323 16.66 6.25 -26.84
CA ASP A 323 17.25 5.99 -28.13
C ASP A 323 18.64 6.60 -28.02
N ASP A 324 19.63 5.71 -27.91
CA ASP A 324 21.03 6.06 -28.10
C ASP A 324 21.09 6.55 -29.54
N HIS A 325 20.82 7.85 -29.71
CA HIS A 325 21.23 8.60 -30.88
C HIS A 325 22.76 8.48 -30.91
N LYS A 326 23.23 7.42 -31.58
CA LYS A 326 24.55 7.37 -32.16
C LYS A 326 24.66 8.58 -33.07
N VAL A 327 25.41 9.57 -32.60
CA VAL A 327 25.94 10.68 -33.42
C VAL A 327 27.05 10.14 -34.30
#